data_AF-A0A8J5KSG5-F1
#
_entry.id   AF-A0A8J5KSG5-F1
#
_cell.length_a   1.000
_cell.length_b   1.000
_cell.length_c   1.000
_cell.angle_alpha   90.00
_cell.angle_beta   90.00
_cell.angle_gamma   90.00
#
_symmetry.space_group_name_H-M   'P 1'
#
loop_
_entity.id
_entity.type
_entity.pdbx_description
1 polymer ?
#
loop_
_entity_poly.entity_id
_entity_poly.type
_entity_poly.pdbx_seq_one_letter_code
_entity_poly.pdbx_strand_id
1 'polypeptide(L)'
;MRLWATQMKLRKSERNHVVAVASVRSQPTEVIWQTPESPKVVVFIAHGCDCRAANFWDRSTHCPHCVDLPEDRLIVLNALGRRLAVISVSSRGRCWSIEKDVGIAKGILQWWIENHELQKLPVTALGASSGGYFVSALAKEVNFSSVALMISAGVFGSMGVPVGYPPTRFVHMPKGLRAKRLIEKNMAALKKKGVSVKEVRCLEFPLTCTLLTERIPGLDEAVFASVFELFQEKGFIDERGYLKNDGRATRWKQALKEKDPSMEKYEWLDHVEEELNPCVCIQ
;
A
#
# COMPACT_ATOMS: atom_id res chain seq x y z
N MET A 1 31.07 1.47 6.48
CA MET A 1 30.09 2.43 5.95
C MET A 1 30.43 3.04 4.58
N ARG A 2 31.62 2.82 3.98
CA ARG A 2 32.00 3.41 2.67
C ARG A 2 31.78 2.51 1.43
N LEU A 3 31.20 1.32 1.59
CA LEU A 3 31.09 0.33 0.49
C LEU A 3 29.73 0.31 -0.24
N TRP A 4 28.71 1.04 0.24
CA TRP A 4 27.37 1.07 -0.38
C TRP A 4 27.15 2.27 -1.33
N ALA A 5 27.99 3.31 -1.26
CA ALA A 5 27.80 4.52 -2.05
C ALA A 5 28.23 4.38 -3.53
N THR A 6 28.95 3.31 -3.89
CA THR A 6 29.69 3.26 -5.15
C THR A 6 28.90 2.71 -6.36
N GLN A 7 27.62 2.32 -6.19
CA GLN A 7 26.85 1.70 -7.29
C GLN A 7 25.54 2.40 -7.69
N MET A 8 25.17 3.53 -7.10
CA MET A 8 24.00 4.32 -7.54
C MET A 8 24.43 5.49 -8.43
N LYS A 9 24.86 5.21 -9.67
CA LYS A 9 24.99 6.25 -10.71
C LYS A 9 23.61 6.54 -11.29
N LEU A 10 22.88 7.50 -10.72
CA LEU A 10 21.71 8.10 -11.35
C LEU A 10 22.13 9.38 -12.08
N ARG A 11 21.68 9.53 -13.33
CA ARG A 11 21.91 10.72 -14.16
C ARG A 11 21.08 11.89 -13.61
N LYS A 12 21.73 13.03 -13.40
CA LYS A 12 21.10 14.32 -13.06
C LYS A 12 20.60 14.99 -14.35
N SER A 13 19.35 14.75 -14.75
CA SER A 13 18.54 15.58 -15.67
C SER A 13 17.12 14.98 -15.61
N GLU A 14 15.99 15.65 -15.43
CA GLU A 14 15.54 17.02 -15.74
C GLU A 14 14.56 17.49 -14.65
N ARG A 15 14.49 18.81 -14.45
CA ARG A 15 13.51 19.47 -13.60
C ARG A 15 12.31 19.90 -14.44
N ASN A 16 11.14 19.74 -13.82
CA ASN A 16 9.81 20.22 -14.17
C ASN A 16 8.92 19.27 -14.99
N HIS A 17 7.81 18.94 -14.34
CA HIS A 17 6.67 18.11 -14.75
C HIS A 17 6.98 16.60 -14.86
N VAL A 18 6.67 15.90 -13.77
CA VAL A 18 7.01 14.49 -13.48
C VAL A 18 8.49 14.33 -13.10
N VAL A 19 8.76 14.44 -11.79
CA VAL A 19 10.09 14.16 -11.22
C VAL A 19 10.30 12.65 -11.30
N ALA A 20 11.06 12.23 -12.32
CA ALA A 20 11.62 10.91 -12.56
C ALA A 20 11.19 9.81 -11.57
N VAL A 21 10.36 8.87 -12.03
CA VAL A 21 10.34 7.52 -11.46
C VAL A 21 11.71 6.93 -11.73
N ALA A 22 12.57 6.89 -10.72
CA ALA A 22 13.83 6.18 -10.81
C ALA A 22 13.68 4.82 -10.13
N SER A 23 13.65 3.76 -10.94
CA SER A 23 13.79 2.40 -10.43
C SER A 23 15.27 2.03 -10.40
N VAL A 24 15.84 1.93 -9.21
CA VAL A 24 17.19 1.37 -9.03
C VAL A 24 17.06 -0.05 -8.53
N ARG A 25 17.26 -1.04 -9.42
CA ARG A 25 17.53 -2.42 -8.99
C ARG A 25 18.98 -2.52 -8.52
N SER A 26 19.28 -2.04 -7.31
CA SER A 26 20.46 -2.54 -6.59
C SER A 26 20.04 -3.88 -6.01
N GLN A 27 20.53 -4.99 -6.57
CA GLN A 27 20.04 -6.35 -6.33
C GLN A 27 19.41 -6.59 -4.94
N PRO A 28 18.13 -7.03 -4.80
CA PRO A 28 17.01 -7.06 -5.76
C PRO A 28 15.86 -6.15 -5.29
N THR A 29 16.16 -4.93 -4.83
CA THR A 29 15.14 -4.08 -4.19
C THR A 29 14.70 -3.00 -5.18
N GLU A 30 13.45 -3.04 -5.62
CA GLU A 30 12.86 -1.98 -6.43
C GLU A 30 12.48 -0.79 -5.55
N VAL A 31 12.73 0.42 -6.04
CA VAL A 31 12.42 1.68 -5.36
C VAL A 31 11.74 2.57 -6.38
N ILE A 32 10.64 3.22 -6.03
CA ILE A 32 9.96 4.19 -6.89
C ILE A 32 9.58 5.39 -6.05
N TRP A 33 9.79 6.60 -6.58
CA TRP A 33 9.49 7.82 -5.87
C TRP A 33 9.04 8.94 -6.80
N GLN A 34 8.41 9.95 -6.21
CA GLN A 34 8.16 11.23 -6.85
C GLN A 34 8.18 12.34 -5.79
N THR A 35 8.78 13.46 -6.14
CA THR A 35 8.86 14.65 -5.29
C THR A 35 8.08 15.79 -5.96
N PRO A 36 7.02 16.33 -5.34
CA PRO A 36 6.34 17.51 -5.88
C PRO A 36 7.19 18.76 -5.66
N GLU A 37 6.83 19.86 -6.33
CA GLU A 37 7.45 21.16 -6.04
C GLU A 37 7.16 21.59 -4.60
N SER A 38 8.20 22.08 -3.90
CA SER A 38 8.13 22.53 -2.50
C SER A 38 7.45 21.50 -1.57
N PRO A 39 8.05 20.30 -1.41
CA PRO A 39 7.48 19.25 -0.58
C PRO A 39 7.46 19.66 0.89
N LYS A 40 6.41 19.22 1.61
CA LYS A 40 6.19 19.53 3.02
C LYS A 40 6.58 18.41 3.97
N VAL A 41 6.50 17.17 3.49
CA VAL A 41 6.66 15.94 4.27
C VAL A 41 7.22 14.87 3.35
N VAL A 42 8.02 13.96 3.90
CA VAL A 42 8.41 12.70 3.26
C VAL A 42 7.47 11.58 3.70
N VAL A 43 6.96 10.80 2.76
CA VAL A 43 6.12 9.62 3.01
C VAL A 43 6.82 8.38 2.47
N PHE A 44 7.20 7.49 3.37
CA PHE A 44 7.66 6.14 3.04
C PHE A 44 6.49 5.17 2.99
N ILE A 45 6.39 4.38 1.92
CA ILE A 45 5.31 3.41 1.71
C ILE A 45 5.88 1.98 1.69
N ALA A 46 5.33 1.11 2.54
CA ALA A 46 5.60 -0.31 2.57
C ALA A 46 4.38 -1.14 2.14
N HIS A 47 4.54 -1.90 1.06
CA HIS A 47 3.47 -2.69 0.46
C HIS A 47 3.03 -3.90 1.32
N GLY A 48 1.84 -4.44 1.06
CA GLY A 48 1.37 -5.71 1.63
C GLY A 48 1.99 -6.94 0.95
N CYS A 49 1.73 -8.15 1.46
CA CYS A 49 2.20 -9.35 0.76
C CYS A 49 1.69 -9.41 -0.69
N ASP A 50 2.49 -9.99 -1.59
CA ASP A 50 2.20 -10.15 -3.02
C ASP A 50 2.19 -8.85 -3.84
N CYS A 51 2.30 -7.70 -3.18
CA CYS A 51 2.50 -6.40 -3.81
C CYS A 51 4.00 -6.03 -3.94
N ARG A 52 4.28 -4.88 -4.55
CA ARG A 52 5.60 -4.27 -4.75
C ARG A 52 5.46 -2.76 -4.92
N ALA A 53 6.57 -2.04 -4.94
CA ALA A 53 6.61 -0.59 -5.16
C ALA A 53 5.84 -0.18 -6.43
N ALA A 54 5.97 -0.93 -7.53
CA ALA A 54 5.30 -0.67 -8.81
C ALA A 54 3.76 -0.71 -8.77
N ASN A 55 3.12 -1.27 -7.73
CA ASN A 55 1.66 -1.28 -7.63
C ASN A 55 1.06 0.10 -7.32
N PHE A 56 1.83 1.00 -6.69
CA PHE A 56 1.37 2.30 -6.23
C PHE A 56 1.39 3.39 -7.32
N TRP A 57 1.82 3.06 -8.53
CA TRP A 57 2.16 4.05 -9.54
C TRP A 57 1.48 3.73 -10.86
N ASP A 58 1.16 4.80 -11.58
CA ASP A 58 0.58 4.74 -12.92
C ASP A 58 1.59 4.22 -13.94
N ARG A 59 1.11 3.37 -14.86
CA ARG A 59 1.92 2.99 -16.02
C ARG A 59 2.26 4.25 -16.81
N SER A 60 3.54 4.45 -17.11
CA SER A 60 4.02 5.61 -17.85
C SER A 60 5.30 5.28 -18.63
N THR A 61 5.77 6.19 -19.47
CA THR A 61 7.07 6.05 -20.14
C THR A 61 8.24 5.90 -19.16
N HIS A 62 8.11 6.46 -17.95
CA HIS A 62 9.12 6.38 -16.89
C HIS A 62 8.97 5.14 -16.00
N CYS A 63 7.79 4.52 -15.98
CA CYS A 63 7.54 3.25 -15.31
C CYS A 63 6.63 2.37 -16.16
N PRO A 64 7.15 1.76 -17.24
CA PRO A 64 6.32 0.96 -18.15
C PRO A 64 5.81 -0.34 -17.51
N HIS A 65 6.44 -0.79 -16.41
CA HIS A 65 6.05 -1.98 -15.66
C HIS A 65 5.22 -1.68 -14.42
N CYS A 66 4.85 -0.41 -14.19
CA CYS A 66 3.93 -0.05 -13.12
C CYS A 66 2.53 -0.60 -13.37
N VAL A 67 1.84 -0.93 -12.27
CA VAL A 67 0.63 -1.79 -12.25
C VAL A 67 -0.62 -1.05 -11.81
N ASP A 68 -0.51 0.19 -11.32
CA ASP A 68 -1.66 1.05 -11.02
C ASP A 68 -2.83 0.42 -10.27
N LEU A 69 -2.54 -0.32 -9.19
CA LEU A 69 -3.59 -0.92 -8.39
C LEU A 69 -4.51 0.17 -7.83
N PRO A 70 -5.84 0.03 -7.94
CA PRO A 70 -6.77 1.14 -7.74
C PRO A 70 -6.65 1.86 -6.40
N GLU A 71 -6.61 1.13 -5.28
CA GLU A 71 -6.46 1.74 -3.95
C GLU A 71 -5.01 2.22 -3.68
N ASP A 72 -4.02 1.44 -4.12
CA ASP A 72 -2.60 1.75 -3.90
C ASP A 72 -2.20 3.05 -4.62
N ARG A 73 -2.58 3.21 -5.90
CA ARG A 73 -2.26 4.43 -6.66
C ARG A 73 -2.87 5.68 -6.05
N LEU A 74 -4.07 5.57 -5.47
CA LEU A 74 -4.75 6.70 -4.84
C LEU A 74 -3.96 7.22 -3.62
N ILE A 75 -3.22 6.36 -2.91
CA ILE A 75 -2.34 6.80 -1.82
C ILE A 75 -1.29 7.78 -2.35
N VAL A 76 -0.63 7.44 -3.45
CA VAL A 76 0.41 8.27 -4.06
C VAL A 76 -0.18 9.56 -4.64
N LEU A 77 -1.28 9.46 -5.40
CA LEU A 77 -1.92 10.62 -6.02
C LEU A 77 -2.40 11.64 -4.96
N ASN A 78 -3.04 11.18 -3.89
CA ASN A 78 -3.46 12.04 -2.80
C ASN A 78 -2.28 12.65 -2.03
N ALA A 79 -1.20 11.90 -1.83
CA ALA A 79 -0.01 12.41 -1.18
C ALA A 79 0.67 13.51 -2.03
N LEU A 80 0.83 13.27 -3.33
CA LEU A 80 1.40 14.25 -4.26
C LEU A 80 0.54 15.51 -4.36
N GLY A 81 -0.79 15.37 -4.47
CA GLY A 81 -1.73 16.50 -4.47
C GLY A 81 -1.67 17.36 -3.19
N ARG A 82 -1.18 16.78 -2.08
CA ARG A 82 -0.97 17.48 -0.81
C ARG A 82 0.47 18.00 -0.63
N ARG A 83 1.28 17.96 -1.69
CA ARG A 83 2.71 18.34 -1.69
C ARG A 83 3.55 17.50 -0.72
N LEU A 84 3.31 16.19 -0.68
CA LEU A 84 4.13 15.24 0.06
C LEU A 84 5.07 14.55 -0.94
N ALA A 85 6.36 14.46 -0.61
CA ALA A 85 7.32 13.67 -1.36
C ALA A 85 7.15 12.19 -0.97
N VAL A 86 7.03 11.31 -1.95
CA VAL A 86 6.64 9.91 -1.72
C VAL A 86 7.72 8.98 -2.25
N ILE A 87 8.05 7.96 -1.46
CA ILE A 87 8.93 6.85 -1.83
C ILE A 87 8.31 5.52 -1.42
N SER A 88 8.21 4.58 -2.36
CA SER A 88 7.86 3.19 -2.10
C SER A 88 9.08 2.28 -2.38
N VAL A 89 9.24 1.26 -1.53
CA VAL A 89 10.33 0.27 -1.65
C VAL A 89 9.70 -1.12 -1.68
N SER A 90 10.18 -1.98 -2.55
CA SER A 90 9.77 -3.39 -2.61
C SER A 90 10.55 -4.21 -1.60
N SER A 91 9.88 -5.07 -0.85
CA SER A 91 10.52 -6.10 -0.05
C SER A 91 11.31 -7.08 -0.93
N ARG A 92 12.27 -7.81 -0.35
CA ARG A 92 13.08 -8.78 -1.09
C ARG A 92 12.34 -10.07 -1.47
N GLY A 93 11.12 -10.24 -1.00
CA GLY A 93 10.31 -11.43 -1.27
C GLY A 93 8.86 -11.06 -1.51
N ARG A 94 7.98 -12.04 -1.29
CA ARG A 94 6.55 -11.83 -1.35
C ARG A 94 6.05 -10.90 -0.24
N CYS A 95 6.65 -10.98 0.94
CA CYS A 95 6.31 -10.17 2.12
C CYS A 95 7.59 -9.59 2.71
N TRP A 96 7.43 -8.53 3.50
CA TRP A 96 8.53 -7.96 4.28
C TRP A 96 9.08 -8.92 5.34
N SER A 97 10.40 -8.93 5.47
CA SER A 97 11.16 -9.60 6.52
C SER A 97 11.89 -8.54 7.35
N ILE A 98 11.59 -8.49 8.65
CA ILE A 98 12.23 -7.53 9.57
C ILE A 98 13.76 -7.68 9.56
N GLU A 99 14.24 -8.92 9.61
CA GLU A 99 15.68 -9.23 9.64
C GLU A 99 16.39 -8.82 8.35
N LYS A 100 15.75 -9.02 7.19
CA LYS A 100 16.40 -8.84 5.88
C LYS A 100 16.21 -7.44 5.30
N ASP A 101 15.08 -6.79 5.59
CA ASP A 101 14.66 -5.60 4.85
C ASP A 101 14.82 -4.30 5.64
N VAL A 102 14.88 -4.32 6.99
CA VAL A 102 14.92 -3.07 7.79
C VAL A 102 16.16 -2.25 7.49
N GLY A 103 17.35 -2.87 7.51
CA GLY A 103 18.60 -2.18 7.23
C GLY A 103 18.66 -1.63 5.80
N ILE A 104 18.10 -2.36 4.84
CA ILE A 104 18.09 -1.97 3.43
C ILE A 104 17.15 -0.79 3.21
N ALA A 105 15.90 -0.88 3.67
CA ALA A 105 14.92 0.20 3.52
C ALA A 105 15.37 1.48 4.24
N LYS A 106 15.97 1.36 5.44
CA LYS A 106 16.57 2.49 6.15
C LYS A 106 17.66 3.17 5.31
N GLY A 107 18.59 2.38 4.76
CA GLY A 107 19.67 2.90 3.91
C GLY A 107 19.14 3.60 2.65
N ILE A 108 18.15 3.00 1.98
CA ILE A 108 17.50 3.59 0.81
C ILE A 108 16.80 4.91 1.16
N LEU A 109 16.03 4.92 2.26
CA LEU A 109 15.30 6.12 2.68
C LEU A 109 16.26 7.26 3.03
N GLN A 110 17.34 6.97 3.77
CA GLN A 110 18.36 7.96 4.12
C GLN A 110 19.06 8.50 2.87
N TRP A 111 19.54 7.61 2.00
CA TRP A 111 20.14 7.98 0.72
C TRP A 111 19.20 8.86 -0.11
N TRP A 112 17.91 8.51 -0.18
CA TRP A 112 16.95 9.25 -0.99
C TRP A 112 16.70 10.64 -0.43
N ILE A 113 16.48 10.75 0.89
CA ILE A 113 16.30 12.03 1.60
C ILE A 113 17.52 12.94 1.39
N GLU A 114 18.73 12.38 1.46
CA GLU A 114 19.97 13.15 1.29
C GLU A 114 20.13 13.67 -0.14
N ASN A 115 19.92 12.82 -1.14
CA ASN A 115 20.12 13.19 -2.54
C ASN A 115 19.06 14.13 -3.10
N HIS A 116 17.90 14.23 -2.46
CA HIS A 116 16.80 15.11 -2.85
C HIS A 116 16.65 16.32 -1.93
N GLU A 117 17.62 16.57 -1.05
CA GLU A 117 17.66 17.73 -0.14
C GLU A 117 16.42 17.84 0.78
N LEU A 118 15.90 16.69 1.23
CA LEU A 118 14.67 16.58 2.04
C LEU A 118 14.94 16.50 3.55
N GLN A 119 16.18 16.68 4.00
CA GLN A 119 16.62 16.42 5.38
C GLN A 119 15.89 17.28 6.44
N LYS A 120 15.36 18.44 6.03
CA LYS A 120 14.63 19.37 6.92
C LYS A 120 13.15 19.02 7.07
N LEU A 121 12.63 18.08 6.28
CA LEU A 121 11.21 17.75 6.29
C LEU A 121 10.90 16.66 7.31
N PRO A 122 9.70 16.69 7.93
CA PRO A 122 9.22 15.56 8.71
C PRO A 122 9.09 14.33 7.82
N VAL A 123 9.55 13.19 8.34
CA VAL A 123 9.44 11.88 7.67
C VAL A 123 8.28 11.12 8.29
N THR A 124 7.43 10.50 7.49
CA THR A 124 6.31 9.66 7.92
C THR A 124 6.36 8.34 7.19
N ALA A 125 5.72 7.31 7.74
CA ALA A 125 5.63 6.01 7.08
C ALA A 125 4.21 5.45 7.12
N LEU A 126 3.83 4.76 6.06
CA LEU A 126 2.63 3.95 6.02
C LEU A 126 2.96 2.55 5.51
N GLY A 127 2.31 1.54 6.08
CA GLY A 127 2.52 0.16 5.69
C GLY A 127 1.25 -0.66 5.76
N ALA A 128 0.99 -1.46 4.73
CA ALA A 128 -0.18 -2.33 4.64
C ALA A 128 0.19 -3.79 4.97
N SER A 129 -0.61 -4.48 5.79
CA SER A 129 -0.43 -5.89 6.14
C SER A 129 1.02 -6.20 6.61
N SER A 130 1.80 -7.00 5.88
CA SER A 130 3.22 -7.26 6.16
C SER A 130 4.07 -5.98 6.19
N GLY A 131 3.76 -5.00 5.33
CA GLY A 131 4.34 -3.67 5.34
C GLY A 131 4.02 -2.89 6.61
N GLY A 132 2.84 -3.09 7.21
CA GLY A 132 2.49 -2.48 8.50
C GLY A 132 3.31 -3.08 9.66
N TYR A 133 3.51 -4.40 9.65
CA TYR A 133 4.41 -5.05 10.61
C TYR A 133 5.84 -4.53 10.44
N PHE A 134 6.28 -4.42 9.20
CA PHE A 134 7.59 -3.90 8.84
C PHE A 134 7.80 -2.44 9.28
N VAL A 135 6.88 -1.53 8.93
CA VAL A 135 6.94 -0.12 9.33
C VAL A 135 6.97 0.02 10.85
N SER A 136 6.21 -0.82 11.56
CA SER A 136 6.23 -0.79 13.02
C SER A 136 7.61 -1.12 13.61
N ALA A 137 8.36 -2.04 12.98
CA ALA A 137 9.74 -2.36 13.35
C ALA A 137 10.75 -1.30 12.89
N LEU A 138 10.60 -0.81 11.65
CA LEU A 138 11.46 0.23 11.07
C LEU A 138 11.42 1.52 11.89
N ALA A 139 10.29 1.85 12.51
CA ALA A 139 10.12 2.99 13.40
C ALA A 139 10.98 2.95 14.69
N LYS A 140 11.64 1.82 14.99
CA LYS A 140 12.70 1.75 16.00
C LYS A 140 14.01 2.37 15.52
N GLU A 141 14.24 2.30 14.22
CA GLU A 141 15.51 2.58 13.56
C GLU A 141 15.52 3.91 12.82
N VAL A 142 14.33 4.44 12.53
CA VAL A 142 14.11 5.69 11.79
C VAL A 142 13.19 6.58 12.63
N ASN A 143 13.59 7.84 12.81
CA ASN A 143 12.81 8.82 13.56
C ASN A 143 11.66 9.37 12.68
N PHE A 144 10.57 8.61 12.60
CA PHE A 144 9.35 9.08 11.95
C PHE A 144 8.62 10.09 12.84
N SER A 145 8.04 11.11 12.23
CA SER A 145 7.11 12.05 12.87
C SER A 145 5.73 11.43 13.13
N SER A 146 5.35 10.43 12.32
CA SER A 146 4.17 9.59 12.55
C SER A 146 4.22 8.32 11.69
N VAL A 147 3.47 7.29 12.09
CA VAL A 147 3.30 6.06 11.30
C VAL A 147 1.83 5.66 11.17
N ALA A 148 1.47 5.09 10.02
CA ALA A 148 0.16 4.50 9.78
C ALA A 148 0.30 2.99 9.49
N LEU A 149 -0.36 2.17 10.30
CA LEU A 149 -0.38 0.71 10.18
C LEU A 149 -1.73 0.30 9.60
N MET A 150 -1.74 0.00 8.31
CA MET A 150 -2.93 -0.42 7.57
C MET A 150 -3.03 -1.94 7.61
N ILE A 151 -4.20 -2.45 7.99
CA ILE A 151 -4.50 -3.89 8.04
C ILE A 151 -3.41 -4.69 8.79
N SER A 152 -2.89 -4.09 9.86
CA SER A 152 -1.76 -4.64 10.60
C SER A 152 -1.80 -4.20 12.06
N ALA A 153 -1.42 -5.11 12.94
CA ALA A 153 -1.29 -4.81 14.37
C ALA A 153 0.09 -4.30 14.78
N GLY A 154 1.09 -4.38 13.89
CA GLY A 154 2.49 -4.12 14.24
C GLY A 154 3.11 -5.20 15.14
N VAL A 155 4.43 -5.12 15.36
CA VAL A 155 5.23 -6.13 16.09
C VAL A 155 5.51 -5.77 17.56
N PHE A 156 4.62 -4.99 18.19
CA PHE A 156 4.78 -4.53 19.58
C PHE A 156 4.83 -5.65 20.62
N GLY A 157 4.22 -6.80 20.33
CA GLY A 157 4.23 -7.96 21.23
C GLY A 157 5.62 -8.58 21.40
N SER A 158 6.42 -8.63 20.34
CA SER A 158 7.79 -9.18 20.37
C SER A 158 8.83 -8.10 20.65
N MET A 159 8.65 -6.89 20.10
CA MET A 159 9.67 -5.83 20.20
C MET A 159 9.49 -4.91 21.40
N GLY A 160 8.34 -4.98 22.09
CA GLY A 160 7.92 -3.97 23.06
C GLY A 160 7.53 -2.64 22.40
N VAL A 161 7.35 -1.60 23.22
CA VAL A 161 7.15 -0.22 22.75
C VAL A 161 8.39 0.59 23.17
N PRO A 162 9.23 1.00 22.21
CA PRO A 162 10.39 1.85 22.48
C PRO A 162 10.00 3.19 23.12
N VAL A 163 10.93 3.77 23.89
CA VAL A 163 10.78 5.15 24.37
C VAL A 163 10.81 6.09 23.16
N GLY A 164 9.91 7.07 23.13
CA GLY A 164 9.81 8.02 22.03
C GLY A 164 9.23 7.45 20.72
N TYR A 165 8.55 6.31 20.78
CA TYR A 165 7.91 5.72 19.60
C TYR A 165 6.90 6.70 18.95
N PRO A 166 6.85 6.79 17.62
CA PRO A 166 6.09 7.85 16.94
C PRO A 166 4.58 7.72 17.15
N PRO A 167 3.85 8.85 17.06
CA PRO A 167 2.39 8.85 16.93
C PRO A 167 1.93 7.84 15.88
N THR A 168 1.02 6.95 16.26
CA THR A 168 0.64 5.79 15.46
C THR A 168 -0.84 5.81 15.13
N ARG A 169 -1.19 5.67 13.86
CA ARG A 169 -2.56 5.48 13.40
C ARG A 169 -2.77 4.04 12.94
N PHE A 170 -3.80 3.38 13.46
CA PHE A 170 -4.24 2.09 12.95
C PHE A 170 -5.38 2.30 11.96
N VAL A 171 -5.29 1.67 10.79
CA VAL A 171 -6.35 1.67 9.77
C VAL A 171 -6.73 0.21 9.56
N HIS A 172 -7.94 -0.20 9.91
CA HIS A 172 -8.29 -1.61 9.89
C HIS A 172 -9.77 -1.87 9.69
N MET A 173 -10.09 -3.11 9.33
CA MET A 173 -11.45 -3.56 9.06
C MET A 173 -11.95 -4.32 10.31
N PRO A 174 -13.01 -3.85 10.98
CA PRO A 174 -13.33 -4.29 12.34
C PRO A 174 -13.99 -5.67 12.41
N LYS A 175 -14.39 -6.28 11.29
CA LYS A 175 -15.01 -7.62 11.28
C LYS A 175 -14.04 -8.74 11.62
N GLY A 176 -12.74 -8.57 11.32
CA GLY A 176 -11.70 -9.54 11.65
C GLY A 176 -11.43 -9.62 13.15
N LEU A 177 -12.19 -10.44 13.90
CA LEU A 177 -12.14 -10.49 15.37
C LEU A 177 -10.73 -10.69 15.94
N ARG A 178 -9.91 -11.55 15.30
CA ARG A 178 -8.54 -11.83 15.74
C ARG A 178 -7.64 -10.61 15.55
N ALA A 179 -7.66 -10.01 14.37
CA ALA A 179 -6.86 -8.83 14.04
C ALA A 179 -7.29 -7.64 14.91
N LYS A 180 -8.60 -7.40 15.04
CA LYS A 180 -9.18 -6.38 15.91
C LYS A 180 -8.67 -6.49 17.35
N ARG A 181 -8.76 -7.66 17.99
CA ARG A 181 -8.27 -7.85 19.37
C ARG A 181 -6.78 -7.54 19.51
N LEU A 182 -5.97 -7.95 18.53
CA LEU A 182 -4.54 -7.69 18.56
C LEU A 182 -4.22 -6.20 18.38
N ILE A 183 -4.94 -5.52 17.48
CA ILE A 183 -4.84 -4.06 17.28
C ILE A 183 -5.25 -3.33 18.56
N GLU A 184 -6.39 -3.68 19.18
CA GLU A 184 -6.85 -3.09 20.44
C GLU A 184 -5.82 -3.25 21.57
N LYS A 185 -5.26 -4.46 21.71
CA LYS A 185 -4.18 -4.74 22.67
C LYS A 185 -2.96 -3.85 22.43
N ASN A 186 -2.52 -3.72 21.18
CA ASN A 186 -1.33 -2.93 20.84
C ASN A 186 -1.58 -1.43 20.97
N MET A 187 -2.77 -0.94 20.62
CA MET A 187 -3.19 0.44 20.88
C MET A 187 -3.12 0.77 22.38
N ALA A 188 -3.61 -0.13 23.24
CA ALA A 188 -3.54 0.05 24.69
C ALA A 188 -2.10 0.06 25.21
N ALA A 189 -1.24 -0.84 24.70
CA ALA A 189 0.17 -0.88 25.07
C ALA A 189 0.92 0.40 24.68
N LEU A 190 0.67 0.92 23.48
CA LEU A 190 1.22 2.20 22.99
C LEU A 190 0.77 3.38 23.85
N LYS A 191 -0.54 3.49 24.13
CA LYS A 191 -1.09 4.55 24.99
C LYS A 191 -0.50 4.53 26.39
N LYS A 192 -0.34 3.34 26.99
CA LYS A 192 0.31 3.17 28.32
C LYS A 192 1.75 3.69 28.34
N LYS A 193 2.40 3.76 27.18
CA LYS A 193 3.77 4.25 27.01
C LYS A 193 3.83 5.71 26.54
N GLY A 194 2.70 6.42 26.58
CA GLY A 194 2.61 7.84 26.22
C GLY A 194 2.56 8.12 24.72
N VAL A 195 2.41 7.09 23.88
CA VAL A 195 2.29 7.28 22.43
C VAL A 195 0.89 7.78 22.08
N SER A 196 0.81 8.82 21.25
CA SER A 196 -0.47 9.28 20.67
C SER A 196 -0.96 8.26 19.65
N VAL A 197 -2.17 7.71 19.88
CA VAL A 197 -2.74 6.65 19.05
C VAL A 197 -4.12 7.03 18.55
N LYS A 198 -4.35 6.86 17.24
CA LYS A 198 -5.67 7.03 16.59
C LYS A 198 -6.06 5.80 15.79
N GLU A 199 -7.35 5.63 15.57
CA GLU A 199 -7.94 4.53 14.83
C GLU A 199 -8.78 5.07 13.66
N VAL A 200 -8.74 4.38 12.52
CA VAL A 200 -9.66 4.52 11.41
C VAL A 200 -10.23 3.13 11.13
N ARG A 201 -11.56 3.02 11.15
CA ARG A 201 -12.27 1.78 10.86
C ARG A 201 -12.79 1.83 9.44
N CYS A 202 -12.32 0.93 8.60
CA CYS A 202 -12.87 0.73 7.27
C CYS A 202 -14.06 -0.22 7.39
N LEU A 203 -15.25 0.25 7.05
CA LEU A 203 -16.48 -0.54 7.08
C LEU A 203 -16.76 -1.10 5.69
N GLU A 204 -17.43 -2.24 5.65
CA GLU A 204 -17.88 -2.82 4.38
C GLU A 204 -18.81 -1.86 3.65
N PHE A 205 -18.84 -1.98 2.33
CA PHE A 205 -19.72 -1.22 1.46
C PHE A 205 -20.20 -2.11 0.32
N PRO A 206 -21.39 -1.83 -0.23
CA PRO A 206 -21.96 -2.66 -1.27
C PRO A 206 -21.21 -2.46 -2.59
N LEU A 207 -21.12 -3.53 -3.38
CA LEU A 207 -20.81 -3.44 -4.79
C LEU A 207 -22.00 -2.77 -5.50
N THR A 208 -21.77 -1.64 -6.15
CA THR A 208 -22.77 -0.94 -6.97
C THR A 208 -22.47 -1.15 -8.46
N CYS A 209 -23.44 -0.86 -9.33
CA CYS A 209 -23.25 -0.93 -10.79
C CYS A 209 -22.28 0.12 -11.36
N THR A 210 -21.74 1.02 -10.55
CA THR A 210 -20.72 2.00 -10.95
C THR A 210 -19.40 1.92 -10.17
N LEU A 211 -19.35 1.14 -9.08
CA LEU A 211 -18.22 1.16 -8.14
C LEU A 211 -16.87 0.90 -8.83
N LEU A 212 -16.80 -0.15 -9.66
CA LEU A 212 -15.53 -0.53 -10.28
C LEU A 212 -15.13 0.44 -11.39
N THR A 213 -16.07 0.95 -12.17
CA THR A 213 -15.80 1.93 -13.23
C THR A 213 -15.39 3.29 -12.67
N GLU A 214 -15.88 3.66 -11.48
CA GLU A 214 -15.46 4.87 -10.76
C GLU A 214 -14.03 4.76 -10.19
N ARG A 215 -13.57 3.54 -9.92
CA ARG A 215 -12.32 3.29 -9.18
C ARG A 215 -11.18 2.74 -10.03
N ILE A 216 -11.50 2.05 -11.14
CA ILE A 216 -10.54 1.46 -12.06
C ILE A 216 -10.54 2.28 -13.37
N PRO A 217 -9.56 3.18 -13.58
CA PRO A 217 -9.50 3.98 -14.79
C PRO A 217 -9.37 3.10 -16.03
N GLY A 218 -10.20 3.33 -17.04
CA GLY A 218 -10.15 2.59 -18.31
C GLY A 218 -10.86 1.23 -18.28
N LEU A 219 -11.55 0.90 -17.18
CA LEU A 219 -12.45 -0.25 -17.15
C LEU A 219 -13.66 -0.02 -18.05
N ASP A 220 -13.97 -1.01 -18.89
CA ASP A 220 -15.12 -0.97 -19.80
C ASP A 220 -16.43 -1.18 -19.02
N GLU A 221 -17.39 -0.28 -19.21
CA GLU A 221 -18.71 -0.33 -18.53
C GLU A 221 -19.48 -1.61 -18.86
N ALA A 222 -19.41 -2.11 -20.11
CA ALA A 222 -20.10 -3.32 -20.52
C ALA A 222 -19.47 -4.57 -19.87
N VAL A 223 -18.14 -4.59 -19.73
CA VAL A 223 -17.45 -5.64 -18.99
C VAL A 223 -17.88 -5.64 -17.53
N PHE A 224 -17.96 -4.46 -16.90
CA PHE A 224 -18.39 -4.40 -15.52
C PHE A 224 -19.84 -4.82 -15.33
N ALA A 225 -20.75 -4.40 -16.22
CA ALA A 225 -22.13 -4.85 -16.18
C ALA A 225 -22.23 -6.39 -16.20
N SER A 226 -21.46 -7.05 -17.07
CA SER A 226 -21.40 -8.52 -17.14
C SER A 226 -20.88 -9.16 -15.84
N VAL A 227 -19.84 -8.57 -15.23
CA VAL A 227 -19.30 -9.02 -13.93
C VAL A 227 -20.33 -8.80 -12.82
N PHE A 228 -21.00 -7.66 -12.77
CA PHE A 228 -22.00 -7.35 -11.75
C PHE A 228 -23.20 -8.29 -11.83
N GLU A 229 -23.73 -8.52 -13.04
CA GLU A 229 -24.80 -9.50 -13.30
C GLU A 229 -24.38 -10.90 -12.86
N LEU A 230 -23.15 -11.33 -13.20
CA LEU A 230 -22.63 -12.63 -12.76
C LEU A 230 -22.62 -12.76 -11.24
N PHE A 231 -22.26 -11.68 -10.52
CA PHE A 231 -22.23 -11.69 -9.05
C PHE A 231 -23.63 -11.84 -8.46
N GLN A 232 -24.65 -11.25 -9.09
CA GLN A 232 -26.05 -11.44 -8.71
C GLN A 232 -26.53 -12.86 -9.04
N GLU A 233 -26.33 -13.32 -10.28
CA GLU A 233 -26.75 -14.64 -10.77
C GLU A 233 -26.17 -15.79 -9.94
N LYS A 234 -24.88 -15.71 -9.60
CA LYS A 234 -24.18 -16.72 -8.79
C LYS A 234 -24.37 -16.52 -7.28
N GLY A 235 -25.07 -15.46 -6.88
CA GLY A 235 -25.36 -15.15 -5.49
C GLY A 235 -24.12 -14.80 -4.66
N PHE A 236 -23.05 -14.28 -5.29
CA PHE A 236 -21.83 -13.82 -4.61
C PHE A 236 -22.08 -12.55 -3.78
N ILE A 237 -23.06 -11.74 -4.19
CA ILE A 237 -23.59 -10.61 -3.42
C ILE A 237 -24.98 -10.91 -2.84
N ASP A 238 -25.34 -10.21 -1.76
CA ASP A 238 -26.69 -10.20 -1.20
C ASP A 238 -27.62 -9.22 -1.97
N GLU A 239 -28.89 -9.19 -1.60
CA GLU A 239 -29.91 -8.30 -2.22
C GLU A 239 -29.57 -6.81 -2.12
N ARG A 240 -28.66 -6.43 -1.21
CA ARG A 240 -28.21 -5.06 -0.99
C ARG A 240 -26.83 -4.79 -1.63
N GLY A 241 -26.28 -5.75 -2.37
CA GLY A 241 -24.99 -5.63 -3.06
C GLY A 241 -23.76 -5.96 -2.19
N TYR A 242 -23.94 -6.45 -0.96
CA TYR A 242 -22.81 -6.82 -0.11
C TYR A 242 -22.26 -8.19 -0.49
N LEU A 243 -20.93 -8.28 -0.60
CA LEU A 243 -20.26 -9.56 -0.82
C LEU A 243 -20.45 -10.48 0.39
N LYS A 244 -20.86 -11.72 0.12
CA LYS A 244 -21.09 -12.73 1.17
C LYS A 244 -19.81 -13.36 1.68
N ASN A 245 -18.77 -13.40 0.86
CA ASN A 245 -17.47 -14.00 1.15
C ASN A 245 -16.35 -13.06 0.71
N ASP A 246 -15.13 -13.31 1.19
CA ASP A 246 -13.91 -12.64 0.71
C ASP A 246 -13.85 -12.67 -0.83
N GLY A 247 -13.65 -11.49 -1.44
CA GLY A 247 -13.59 -11.32 -2.89
C GLY A 247 -12.51 -12.18 -3.56
N ARG A 248 -11.36 -12.36 -2.90
CA ARG A 248 -10.25 -13.21 -3.37
C ARG A 248 -10.53 -14.70 -3.19
N ALA A 249 -11.32 -15.06 -2.18
CA ALA A 249 -11.73 -16.45 -1.95
C ALA A 249 -12.91 -16.87 -2.83
N THR A 250 -13.66 -15.90 -3.35
CA THR A 250 -14.82 -16.12 -4.21
C THR A 250 -14.36 -16.56 -5.59
N ARG A 251 -14.91 -17.66 -6.11
CA ARG A 251 -14.55 -18.23 -7.42
C ARG A 251 -15.17 -17.48 -8.60
N TRP A 252 -15.19 -16.15 -8.55
CA TRP A 252 -15.85 -15.33 -9.55
C TRP A 252 -15.09 -15.31 -10.89
N LYS A 253 -13.75 -15.33 -10.88
CA LYS A 253 -12.93 -15.45 -12.11
C LYS A 253 -13.25 -16.75 -12.87
N GLN A 254 -13.44 -17.86 -12.13
CA GLN A 254 -13.86 -19.14 -12.73
C GLN A 254 -15.27 -19.02 -13.32
N ALA A 255 -16.23 -18.47 -12.55
CA ALA A 255 -17.60 -18.30 -13.02
C ALA A 255 -17.68 -17.36 -14.25
N LEU A 256 -16.81 -16.35 -14.31
CA LEU A 256 -16.71 -15.44 -15.46
C LEU A 256 -16.16 -16.16 -16.68
N LYS A 257 -15.11 -16.98 -16.51
CA LYS A 257 -14.55 -17.81 -17.59
C LYS A 257 -15.56 -18.82 -18.14
N GLU A 258 -16.41 -19.39 -17.27
CA GLU A 258 -17.49 -20.29 -17.68
C GLU A 258 -18.59 -19.55 -18.47
N LYS A 259 -18.86 -18.28 -18.14
CA LYS A 259 -19.84 -17.43 -18.84
C LYS A 259 -19.30 -16.91 -20.17
N ASP A 260 -18.04 -16.46 -20.18
CA ASP A 260 -17.35 -15.94 -21.36
C ASP A 260 -15.85 -16.28 -21.31
N PRO A 261 -15.41 -17.32 -22.05
CA PRO A 261 -14.00 -17.71 -22.10
C PRO A 261 -13.07 -16.63 -22.66
N SER A 262 -13.58 -15.66 -23.44
CA SER A 262 -12.76 -14.59 -24.01
C SER A 262 -12.24 -13.61 -22.95
N MET A 263 -12.88 -13.58 -21.79
CA MET A 263 -12.54 -12.69 -20.66
C MET A 263 -11.32 -13.14 -19.86
N GLU A 264 -10.78 -14.34 -20.10
CA GLU A 264 -9.62 -14.88 -19.36
C GLU A 264 -8.37 -13.98 -19.43
N LYS A 265 -8.22 -13.20 -20.50
CA LYS A 265 -7.08 -12.31 -20.71
C LYS A 265 -7.40 -10.84 -20.47
N TYR A 266 -8.54 -10.54 -19.85
CA TYR A 266 -8.93 -9.17 -19.62
C TYR A 266 -7.98 -8.52 -18.60
N GLU A 267 -7.31 -7.43 -19.03
CA GLU A 267 -6.18 -6.82 -18.31
C GLU A 267 -6.56 -6.36 -16.90
N TRP A 268 -7.83 -6.04 -16.66
CA TRP A 268 -8.31 -5.48 -15.40
C TRP A 268 -8.83 -6.51 -14.40
N LEU A 269 -8.77 -7.82 -14.67
CA LEU A 269 -9.30 -8.83 -13.73
C LEU A 269 -8.62 -8.78 -12.36
N ASP A 270 -7.33 -8.45 -12.32
CA ASP A 270 -6.59 -8.32 -11.07
C ASP A 270 -6.96 -7.02 -10.36
N HIS A 271 -7.17 -5.90 -11.07
CA HIS A 271 -7.69 -4.66 -10.49
C HIS A 271 -9.08 -4.84 -9.89
N VAL A 272 -9.96 -5.58 -10.57
CA VAL A 272 -11.28 -5.94 -10.06
C VAL A 272 -11.15 -6.77 -8.78
N GLU A 273 -10.30 -7.80 -8.76
CA GLU A 273 -10.07 -8.62 -7.57
C GLU A 273 -9.61 -7.78 -6.36
N GLU A 274 -8.69 -6.84 -6.59
CA GLU A 274 -8.19 -5.95 -5.56
C GLU A 274 -9.27 -4.99 -5.02
N GLU A 275 -10.19 -4.53 -5.86
CA GLU A 275 -11.33 -3.70 -5.46
C GLU A 275 -12.43 -4.45 -4.71
N LEU A 276 -12.56 -5.76 -4.91
CA LEU A 276 -13.51 -6.59 -4.16
C LEU A 276 -13.04 -6.85 -2.72
N ASN A 277 -11.73 -6.76 -2.46
CA ASN A 277 -11.15 -6.98 -1.14
C ASN A 277 -11.65 -5.99 -0.06
N PRO A 278 -11.62 -4.65 -0.27
CA PRO A 278 -12.16 -3.70 0.71
C PRO A 278 -13.68 -3.81 0.90
N CYS A 279 -14.43 -4.32 -0.08
CA CYS A 279 -15.89 -4.44 -0.02
C CYS A 279 -16.38 -5.39 1.10
N VAL A 280 -15.62 -6.44 1.44
CA VAL A 280 -16.03 -7.44 2.46
C VAL A 280 -15.56 -7.05 3.87
N CYS A 281 -14.52 -6.21 3.95
CA CYS A 281 -13.92 -5.75 5.18
C CYS A 281 -13.44 -6.85 6.15
N ILE A 282 -12.89 -7.95 5.63
CA ILE A 282 -12.30 -9.04 6.43
C ILE A 282 -10.78 -9.03 6.26
N GLN A 283 -10.03 -9.15 7.37
CA GLN A 283 -8.56 -9.15 7.43
C GLN A 283 -7.99 -10.54 7.62
#